data_AF-A0A942NGK7-F1
#
_entry.id   AF-A0A942NGK7-F1
#
_cell.length_a   1.000
_cell.length_b   1.000
_cell.length_c   1.000
_cell.angle_alpha   90.00
_cell.angle_beta   90.00
_cell.angle_gamma   90.00
#
_symmetry.space_group_name_H-M   'P 1'
#
loop_
_entity.id
_entity.type
_entity.pdbx_description
1 polymer ?
#
loop_
_entity_poly.entity_id
_entity_poly.type
_entity_poly.pdbx_seq_one_letter_code
_entity_poly.pdbx_strand_id
1 'polypeptide(L)'
;MRSPFSIAHDIFAPVYYWAIALNFLWKALIAVIAVLVYRDHVDAIVAPLRDLADKTYLTRIAFNFVITDTTHLAAAIVSLAVLIYVISLRRKIARYGRAAQRAAALAERFAYAFTQMKSDEARGLQAVVAINKDPIDNVVDAMAEYFSVITRSECHVSVKVFLNDKKGVRSDLLKTFARSGDAHSGITKSRWLLDQQTGDKGKLNYFKNTAFKSIIDEDDRRYYLQNNLYFQHMVRLYENQNKKWKELYRATLVVPITLANNSDEINKSTVAGFLCIDNKKGRFDRAIALQNAMNFAKIACAIIIHFGHSRLDDTGG
;
A
#
# COMPACT_ATOMS: atom_id res chain seq x y z
N MET A 1 11.53 6.10 27.71
CA MET A 1 10.46 6.56 28.63
C MET A 1 9.66 7.65 27.93
N ARG A 2 8.33 7.54 27.88
CA ARG A 2 7.48 8.61 27.36
C ARG A 2 7.49 9.79 28.33
N SER A 3 7.55 11.02 27.82
CA SER A 3 7.51 12.18 28.71
C SER A 3 6.16 12.22 29.44
N PRO A 4 6.13 12.65 30.72
CA PRO A 4 4.89 12.81 31.49
C PRO A 4 3.84 13.64 30.73
N PHE A 5 4.30 14.60 29.93
CA PHE A 5 3.46 15.44 29.08
C PHE A 5 2.74 14.67 27.97
N SER A 6 3.40 13.67 27.34
CA SER A 6 2.75 12.86 26.29
C SER A 6 1.68 11.92 26.86
N ILE A 7 1.86 11.43 28.09
CA ILE A 7 0.89 10.57 28.77
C ILE A 7 -0.33 11.39 29.16
N ALA A 8 -0.13 12.59 29.72
CA ALA A 8 -1.22 13.51 30.02
C ALA A 8 -2.00 13.92 28.76
N HIS A 9 -1.30 14.25 27.67
CA HIS A 9 -1.96 14.61 26.41
C HIS A 9 -2.78 13.46 25.82
N ASP A 10 -2.26 12.23 25.85
CA ASP A 10 -2.98 11.05 25.34
C ASP A 10 -4.25 10.73 26.15
N ILE A 11 -4.25 11.01 27.46
CA ILE A 11 -5.39 10.76 28.35
C ILE A 11 -6.43 11.89 28.31
N PHE A 12 -5.98 13.15 28.37
CA PHE A 12 -6.89 14.29 28.51
C PHE A 12 -7.41 14.84 27.19
N ALA A 13 -6.65 14.71 26.09
CA ALA A 13 -7.10 15.21 24.79
C ALA A 13 -8.45 14.58 24.34
N PRO A 14 -8.68 13.25 24.44
CA PRO A 14 -9.98 12.66 24.12
C PRO A 14 -11.12 13.25 24.95
N VAL A 15 -10.93 13.43 26.26
CA VAL A 15 -11.95 13.98 27.17
C VAL A 15 -12.28 15.42 26.80
N TYR A 16 -11.27 16.23 26.50
CA TYR A 16 -11.45 17.62 26.07
C TYR A 16 -12.24 17.72 24.75
N TYR A 17 -11.92 16.88 23.76
CA TYR A 17 -12.67 16.85 22.50
C TYR A 17 -14.11 16.37 22.67
N TRP A 18 -14.36 15.39 23.56
CA TRP A 18 -15.72 14.96 23.89
C TRP A 18 -16.51 16.06 24.60
N ALA A 19 -15.88 16.81 25.50
CA ALA A 19 -16.52 17.94 26.17
C ALA A 19 -16.91 19.05 25.16
N ILE A 20 -16.04 19.34 24.18
CA ILE A 20 -16.36 20.29 23.09
C ILE A 20 -17.52 19.76 22.24
N ALA A 21 -17.47 18.50 21.80
CA ALA A 21 -18.53 17.89 21.00
C ALA A 21 -19.89 17.88 21.74
N LEU A 22 -19.88 17.56 23.03
CA LEU A 22 -21.07 17.58 23.88
C LEU A 22 -21.61 19.00 24.06
N ASN A 23 -20.75 20.01 24.20
CA ASN A 23 -21.16 21.43 24.27
C ASN A 23 -21.86 21.87 22.97
N PHE A 24 -21.34 21.49 21.81
CA PHE A 24 -21.97 21.79 20.52
C PHE A 24 -23.30 21.06 20.34
N LEU A 25 -23.39 19.78 20.68
CA LEU A 25 -24.63 19.01 20.65
C LEU A 25 -25.70 19.59 21.59
N TRP A 26 -25.28 19.98 22.80
CA TRP A 26 -26.16 20.61 23.78
C TRP A 26 -26.71 21.96 23.30
N LYS A 27 -25.86 22.81 22.71
CA LYS A 27 -26.29 24.08 22.11
C LYS A 27 -27.23 23.89 20.93
N ALA A 28 -26.97 22.91 20.06
CA ALA A 28 -27.86 22.58 18.96
C ALA A 28 -29.22 22.06 19.47
N LEU A 29 -29.23 21.22 20.50
CA LEU A 29 -30.46 20.72 21.12
C LEU A 29 -31.27 21.86 21.77
N ILE A 30 -30.62 22.76 22.51
CA ILE A 30 -31.29 23.95 23.08
C ILE A 30 -31.90 24.81 21.98
N ALA A 31 -31.18 25.03 20.87
CA ALA A 31 -31.70 25.80 19.73
C ALA A 31 -32.95 25.13 19.12
N VAL A 32 -32.92 23.81 18.92
CA VAL A 32 -34.08 23.05 18.41
C VAL A 32 -35.26 23.11 19.39
N ILE A 33 -35.02 22.91 20.69
CA ILE A 33 -36.07 23.00 21.71
C ILE A 33 -36.64 24.42 21.76
N ALA A 34 -35.79 25.45 21.70
CA ALA A 34 -36.24 26.84 21.66
C ALA A 34 -37.11 27.11 20.43
N VAL A 35 -36.70 26.65 19.24
CA VAL A 35 -37.53 26.79 18.03
C VAL A 35 -38.86 26.05 18.19
N LEU A 36 -38.87 24.82 18.72
CA LEU A 36 -40.10 24.04 18.87
C LEU A 36 -41.04 24.62 19.94
N VAL A 37 -40.51 25.03 21.08
CA VAL A 37 -41.29 25.59 22.21
C VAL A 37 -41.78 26.99 21.89
N TYR A 38 -40.94 27.81 21.25
CA TYR A 38 -41.31 29.18 20.91
C TYR A 38 -42.01 29.28 19.56
N ARG A 39 -42.14 28.22 18.75
CA ARG A 39 -42.87 28.27 17.47
C ARG A 39 -44.29 28.81 17.65
N ASP A 40 -45.03 28.23 18.59
CA ASP A 40 -46.43 28.59 18.83
C ASP A 40 -46.55 29.92 19.60
N HIS A 41 -45.52 30.29 20.37
CA HIS A 41 -45.44 31.59 21.05
C HIS A 41 -44.99 32.72 20.13
N VAL A 42 -44.16 32.46 19.11
CA VAL A 42 -43.73 33.45 18.12
C VAL A 42 -44.95 33.87 17.31
N ASP A 43 -45.80 32.95 16.87
CA ASP A 43 -47.05 33.31 16.19
C ASP A 43 -47.99 34.11 17.12
N ALA A 44 -48.09 33.74 18.40
CA ALA A 44 -48.92 34.45 19.38
C ALA A 44 -48.37 35.82 19.83
N ILE A 45 -47.05 36.04 19.79
CA ILE A 45 -46.39 37.32 20.11
C ILE A 45 -46.35 38.22 18.87
N VAL A 46 -46.11 37.64 17.69
CA VAL A 46 -46.07 38.36 16.41
C VAL A 46 -47.47 38.78 15.98
N ALA A 47 -48.52 38.02 16.28
CA ALA A 47 -49.90 38.35 15.93
C ALA A 47 -50.36 39.73 16.44
N PRO A 48 -50.26 40.08 17.74
CA PRO A 48 -50.65 41.41 18.23
C PRO A 48 -49.63 42.52 17.90
N LEU A 49 -48.34 42.18 17.70
CA LEU A 49 -47.34 43.14 17.26
C LEU A 49 -47.50 43.54 15.77
N ARG A 50 -48.16 42.70 14.97
CA ARG A 50 -48.46 42.95 13.55
C ARG A 50 -49.32 44.19 13.33
N ASP A 51 -50.16 44.51 14.31
CA ASP A 51 -51.06 45.67 14.30
C ASP A 51 -50.46 46.92 14.97
N LEU A 52 -49.40 46.76 15.78
CA LEU A 52 -48.77 47.82 16.57
C LEU A 52 -47.42 48.32 16.02
N ALA A 53 -46.71 47.49 15.26
CA ALA A 53 -45.39 47.81 14.77
C ALA A 53 -45.45 48.36 13.34
N ASP A 54 -44.87 49.55 13.15
CA ASP A 54 -44.47 50.03 11.83
C ASP A 54 -43.75 48.89 11.10
N LYS A 55 -44.21 48.50 9.90
CA LYS A 55 -43.80 47.28 9.18
C LYS A 55 -42.28 47.12 9.12
N THR A 56 -41.56 48.23 9.20
CA THR A 56 -40.10 48.34 9.27
C THR A 56 -39.47 47.60 10.47
N TYR A 57 -40.07 47.65 11.67
CA TYR A 57 -39.51 47.07 12.90
C TYR A 57 -39.59 45.54 12.93
N LEU A 58 -40.77 44.97 12.61
CA LEU A 58 -40.95 43.52 12.52
C LEU A 58 -40.08 42.89 11.41
N THR A 59 -39.94 43.58 10.27
CA THR A 59 -39.05 43.13 9.19
C THR A 59 -37.59 43.05 9.66
N ARG A 60 -37.12 43.99 10.50
CA ARG A 60 -35.76 43.95 11.06
C ARG A 60 -35.56 42.78 12.02
N ILE A 61 -36.54 42.48 12.89
CA ILE A 61 -36.45 41.35 13.83
C ILE A 61 -36.42 40.03 13.06
N ALA A 62 -37.31 39.84 12.09
CA ALA A 62 -37.35 38.63 11.26
C ALA A 62 -36.04 38.45 10.48
N PHE A 63 -35.50 39.52 9.90
CA PHE A 63 -34.22 39.49 9.20
C PHE A 63 -33.06 39.09 10.11
N ASN A 64 -32.99 39.66 11.33
CA ASN A 64 -31.97 39.29 12.31
C ASN A 64 -32.08 37.83 12.74
N PHE A 65 -33.30 37.30 12.88
CA PHE A 65 -33.53 35.89 13.22
C PHE A 65 -33.03 34.96 12.10
N VAL A 66 -33.39 35.26 10.85
CA VAL A 66 -32.91 34.51 9.67
C VAL A 66 -31.39 34.55 9.55
N ILE A 67 -30.76 35.71 9.77
CA ILE A 67 -29.29 35.83 9.77
C ILE A 67 -28.67 34.97 10.89
N THR A 68 -29.26 35.02 12.09
CA THR A 68 -28.73 34.28 13.25
C THR A 68 -28.80 32.78 13.01
N ASP A 69 -29.95 32.27 12.54
CA ASP A 69 -30.15 30.84 12.24
C ASP A 69 -29.26 30.37 11.10
N THR A 70 -29.15 31.15 10.01
CA THR A 70 -28.26 30.80 8.89
C THR A 70 -26.79 30.80 9.30
N THR A 71 -26.39 31.71 10.19
CA THR A 71 -25.02 31.75 10.75
C THR A 71 -24.76 30.52 11.64
N HIS A 72 -25.71 30.14 12.48
CA HIS A 72 -25.60 28.92 13.31
C HIS A 72 -25.54 27.65 12.45
N LEU A 73 -26.35 27.55 11.41
CA LEU A 73 -26.31 26.43 10.46
C LEU A 73 -24.96 26.35 9.74
N ALA A 74 -24.44 27.48 9.25
CA ALA A 74 -23.12 27.54 8.60
C ALA A 74 -22.01 27.10 9.58
N ALA A 75 -22.03 27.58 10.82
CA ALA A 75 -21.09 27.19 11.86
C ALA A 75 -21.16 25.68 12.18
N ALA A 76 -22.36 25.10 12.20
CA ALA A 76 -22.55 23.66 12.40
C ALA A 76 -21.96 22.84 11.23
N ILE A 77 -22.18 23.26 9.98
CA ILE A 77 -21.63 22.61 8.78
C ILE A 77 -20.10 22.64 8.80
N VAL A 78 -19.50 23.80 9.10
CA VAL A 78 -18.03 23.95 9.21
C VAL A 78 -17.49 23.06 10.32
N SER A 79 -18.15 23.04 11.49
CA SER A 79 -17.74 22.20 12.62
C SER A 79 -17.79 20.70 12.26
N LEU A 80 -18.83 20.26 11.56
CA LEU A 80 -18.95 18.89 11.08
C LEU A 80 -17.85 18.55 10.06
N ALA A 81 -17.56 19.45 9.12
CA ALA A 81 -16.49 19.26 8.15
C ALA A 81 -15.11 19.13 8.83
N VAL A 82 -14.82 19.98 9.83
CA VAL A 82 -13.60 19.90 10.64
C VAL A 82 -13.54 18.58 11.41
N LEU A 83 -14.65 18.14 12.02
CA LEU A 83 -14.71 16.87 12.74
C LEU A 83 -14.41 15.68 11.80
N ILE A 84 -15.04 15.64 10.62
CA ILE A 84 -14.79 14.62 9.59
C ILE A 84 -13.31 14.63 9.17
N TYR A 85 -12.74 15.82 8.98
CA TYR A 85 -11.33 15.99 8.64
C TYR A 85 -10.41 15.44 9.74
N VAL A 86 -10.66 15.78 11.01
CA VAL A 86 -9.88 15.29 12.16
C VAL A 86 -9.99 13.77 12.31
N ILE A 87 -11.18 13.20 12.16
CA ILE A 87 -11.39 11.73 12.17
C ILE A 87 -10.60 11.07 11.04
N SER A 88 -10.64 11.64 9.83
CA SER A 88 -9.87 11.17 8.68
C SER A 88 -8.36 11.21 8.94
N LEU A 89 -7.87 12.30 9.54
CA LEU A 89 -6.46 12.47 9.91
C LEU A 89 -6.02 11.46 10.97
N ARG A 90 -6.80 11.28 12.05
CA ARG A 90 -6.52 10.26 13.07
C ARG A 90 -6.48 8.85 12.48
N ARG A 91 -7.43 8.52 11.59
CA ARG A 91 -7.40 7.25 10.85
C ARG A 91 -6.16 7.12 9.98
N LYS A 92 -5.68 8.19 9.34
CA LYS A 92 -4.39 8.19 8.59
C LYS A 92 -3.21 7.92 9.54
N ILE A 93 -3.10 8.65 10.65
CA ILE A 93 -2.01 8.51 11.62
C ILE A 93 -1.98 7.10 12.23
N ALA A 94 -3.11 6.59 12.74
CA ALA A 94 -3.18 5.24 13.31
C ALA A 94 -2.80 4.15 12.28
N ARG A 95 -3.11 4.37 11.00
CA ARG A 95 -2.68 3.47 9.91
C ARG A 95 -1.18 3.54 9.68
N TYR A 96 -0.59 4.73 9.63
CA TYR A 96 0.87 4.88 9.53
C TYR A 96 1.59 4.27 10.73
N GLY A 97 1.04 4.43 11.95
CA GLY A 97 1.58 3.79 13.15
C GLY A 97 1.59 2.26 13.07
N ARG A 98 0.48 1.64 12.64
CA ARG A 98 0.43 0.18 12.44
C ARG A 98 1.35 -0.29 11.30
N ALA A 99 1.44 0.47 10.22
CA ALA A 99 2.35 0.17 9.11
C ALA A 99 3.81 0.26 9.55
N ALA A 100 4.16 1.27 10.33
CA ALA A 100 5.49 1.45 10.91
C ALA A 100 5.83 0.33 11.89
N GLN A 101 4.90 -0.07 12.78
CA GLN A 101 5.10 -1.20 13.69
C GLN A 101 5.32 -2.52 12.93
N ARG A 102 4.52 -2.78 11.89
CA ARG A 102 4.73 -3.97 11.04
C ARG A 102 6.04 -3.90 10.28
N ALA A 103 6.40 -2.75 9.72
CA ALA A 103 7.67 -2.55 9.05
C ALA A 103 8.86 -2.72 10.01
N ALA A 104 8.76 -2.26 11.25
CA ALA A 104 9.77 -2.46 12.28
C ALA A 104 9.91 -3.95 12.65
N ALA A 105 8.79 -4.64 12.89
CA ALA A 105 8.80 -6.09 13.14
C ALA A 105 9.36 -6.87 11.94
N LEU A 106 9.08 -6.41 10.71
CA LEU A 106 9.65 -6.96 9.49
C LEU A 106 11.18 -6.74 9.46
N ALA A 107 11.63 -5.53 9.74
CA ALA A 107 13.04 -5.17 9.77
C ALA A 107 13.79 -5.98 10.83
N GLU A 108 13.19 -6.23 12.00
CA GLU A 108 13.73 -7.13 13.01
C GLU A 108 13.82 -8.57 12.50
N ARG A 109 12.79 -9.08 11.82
CA ARG A 109 12.84 -10.42 11.18
C ARG A 109 13.92 -10.49 10.11
N PHE A 110 14.09 -9.44 9.32
CA PHE A 110 15.16 -9.34 8.31
C PHE A 110 16.54 -9.32 8.96
N ALA A 111 16.75 -8.50 9.98
CA ALA A 111 18.00 -8.43 10.72
C ALA A 111 18.33 -9.77 11.39
N TYR A 112 17.33 -10.43 11.98
CA TYR A 112 17.46 -11.75 12.55
C TYR A 112 17.84 -12.80 11.49
N ALA A 113 17.11 -12.84 10.37
CA ALA A 113 17.41 -13.75 9.27
C ALA A 113 18.83 -13.54 8.71
N PHE A 114 19.24 -12.28 8.54
CA PHE A 114 20.58 -11.94 8.06
C PHE A 114 21.68 -12.34 9.07
N THR A 115 21.41 -12.18 10.36
CA THR A 115 22.33 -12.61 11.43
C THR A 115 22.47 -14.12 11.47
N GLN A 116 21.36 -14.85 11.34
CA GLN A 116 21.36 -16.31 11.22
C GLN A 116 22.18 -16.77 9.99
N MET A 117 21.95 -16.15 8.83
CA MET A 117 22.72 -16.46 7.61
C MET A 117 24.23 -16.30 7.82
N LYS A 118 24.67 -15.21 8.48
CA LYS A 118 26.09 -15.01 8.81
C LYS A 118 26.63 -16.03 9.80
N SER A 119 25.84 -16.44 10.80
CA SER A 119 26.28 -17.46 11.75
C SER A 119 26.32 -18.86 11.15
N ASP A 120 25.45 -19.15 10.18
CA ASP A 120 25.39 -20.44 9.48
C ASP A 120 26.52 -20.56 8.45
N GLU A 121 26.90 -19.46 7.80
CA GLU A 121 28.11 -19.35 6.99
C GLU A 121 29.37 -19.69 7.81
N ALA A 122 29.42 -19.24 9.07
CA ALA A 122 30.51 -19.54 9.99
C ALA A 122 30.52 -21.00 10.51
N ARG A 123 29.42 -21.77 10.35
CA ARG A 123 29.28 -23.12 10.92
C ARG A 123 29.35 -24.27 9.91
N GLY A 124 29.58 -24.00 8.62
CA GLY A 124 29.63 -25.05 7.59
C GLY A 124 28.23 -25.36 7.05
N LEU A 125 27.98 -24.81 5.85
CA LEU A 125 26.69 -24.52 5.23
C LEU A 125 25.76 -25.70 4.88
N GLN A 126 26.09 -26.95 5.22
CA GLN A 126 25.39 -28.12 4.66
C GLN A 126 24.20 -28.63 5.50
N ALA A 127 24.16 -28.40 6.82
CA ALA A 127 23.12 -28.97 7.68
C ALA A 127 21.88 -28.07 7.88
N VAL A 128 22.01 -26.75 7.73
CA VAL A 128 20.94 -25.78 8.05
C VAL A 128 20.04 -25.46 6.84
N VAL A 129 20.57 -25.59 5.62
CA VAL A 129 19.81 -25.40 4.36
C VAL A 129 18.68 -26.43 4.20
N ALA A 130 18.77 -27.58 4.85
CA ALA A 130 17.75 -28.63 4.75
C ALA A 130 16.54 -28.46 5.69
N ILE A 131 16.60 -27.60 6.71
CA ILE A 131 15.61 -27.60 7.81
C ILE A 131 14.69 -26.37 7.82
N ASN A 132 15.06 -25.27 7.14
CA ASN A 132 14.21 -24.09 7.04
C ASN A 132 13.86 -23.80 5.57
N LYS A 133 12.60 -23.42 5.32
CA LYS A 133 12.15 -22.87 4.02
C LYS A 133 13.22 -21.90 3.51
N ASP A 134 13.52 -21.99 2.20
CA ASP A 134 14.52 -21.18 1.53
C ASP A 134 14.44 -19.72 2.02
N PRO A 135 15.53 -19.11 2.53
CA PRO A 135 15.50 -17.78 3.14
C PRO A 135 14.79 -16.72 2.28
N ILE A 136 14.87 -16.85 0.96
CA ILE A 136 14.20 -15.97 0.00
C ILE A 136 12.66 -16.02 0.09
N ASP A 137 12.06 -17.16 0.43
CA ASP A 137 10.61 -17.34 0.51
C ASP A 137 10.03 -16.55 1.68
N ASN A 138 10.69 -16.60 2.84
CA ASN A 138 10.33 -15.78 4.01
C ASN A 138 10.44 -14.28 3.70
N VAL A 139 11.45 -13.91 2.92
CA VAL A 139 11.69 -12.54 2.48
C VAL A 139 10.59 -12.05 1.55
N VAL A 140 10.16 -12.83 0.55
CA VAL A 140 9.06 -12.43 -0.35
C VAL A 140 7.71 -12.41 0.37
N ASP A 141 7.45 -13.30 1.32
CA ASP A 141 6.25 -13.26 2.17
C ASP A 141 6.20 -11.96 3.00
N ALA A 142 7.33 -11.61 3.63
CA ALA A 142 7.49 -10.37 4.36
C ALA A 142 7.25 -9.13 3.48
N MET A 143 7.82 -9.11 2.27
CA MET A 143 7.58 -8.06 1.29
C MET A 143 6.10 -7.97 0.91
N ALA A 144 5.44 -9.10 0.65
CA ALA A 144 4.02 -9.14 0.28
C ALA A 144 3.13 -8.54 1.39
N GLU A 145 3.40 -8.88 2.66
CA GLU A 145 2.71 -8.27 3.80
C GLU A 145 2.93 -6.74 3.84
N TYR A 146 4.19 -6.30 3.71
CA TYR A 146 4.54 -4.89 3.70
C TYR A 146 3.82 -4.11 2.59
N PHE A 147 3.91 -4.60 1.35
CA PHE A 147 3.26 -3.95 0.21
C PHE A 147 1.73 -3.98 0.32
N SER A 148 1.18 -5.02 0.96
CA SER A 148 -0.26 -5.08 1.21
C SER A 148 -0.75 -3.99 2.15
N VAL A 149 0.05 -3.66 3.16
CA VAL A 149 -0.24 -2.60 4.11
C VAL A 149 -0.21 -1.23 3.44
N ILE A 150 0.85 -0.92 2.68
CA ILE A 150 1.00 0.42 2.09
C ILE A 150 -0.01 0.67 0.96
N THR A 151 -0.33 -0.35 0.15
CA THR A 151 -1.29 -0.22 -0.97
C THR A 151 -2.75 -0.39 -0.53
N ARG A 152 -2.98 -0.94 0.68
CA ARG A 152 -4.31 -1.30 1.20
C ARG A 152 -5.04 -2.30 0.29
N SER A 153 -4.27 -3.21 -0.28
CA SER A 153 -4.72 -4.30 -1.14
C SER A 153 -3.82 -5.47 -0.91
N GLU A 154 -4.36 -6.69 -0.88
CA GLU A 154 -3.53 -7.89 -0.94
C GLU A 154 -2.58 -7.79 -2.13
N CYS A 155 -1.29 -7.91 -1.84
CA CYS A 155 -0.19 -7.91 -2.80
C CYS A 155 0.43 -9.29 -2.87
N HIS A 156 0.92 -9.64 -4.04
CA HIS A 156 1.70 -10.84 -4.27
C HIS A 156 3.08 -10.43 -4.75
N VAL A 157 4.10 -11.05 -4.18
CA VAL A 157 5.50 -10.78 -4.52
C VAL A 157 6.09 -12.02 -5.15
N SER A 158 6.84 -11.84 -6.22
CA SER A 158 7.64 -12.92 -6.78
C SER A 158 9.01 -12.43 -7.22
N VAL A 159 9.99 -13.31 -7.12
CA VAL A 159 11.34 -13.14 -7.63
C VAL A 159 11.46 -14.02 -8.86
N LYS A 160 11.83 -13.43 -9.99
CA LYS A 160 12.08 -14.13 -11.25
C LYS A 160 13.54 -13.96 -11.60
N VAL A 161 14.24 -15.04 -11.93
CA VAL A 161 15.67 -15.01 -12.27
C VAL A 161 15.88 -15.44 -13.71
N PHE A 162 16.90 -14.88 -14.36
CA PHE A 162 17.30 -15.38 -15.67
C PHE A 162 17.88 -16.78 -15.57
N LEU A 163 17.55 -17.61 -16.55
CA LEU A 163 18.15 -18.93 -16.72
C LEU A 163 19.43 -18.80 -17.53
N ASN A 164 20.44 -19.60 -17.21
CA ASN A 164 21.60 -19.78 -18.06
C ASN A 164 21.31 -20.85 -19.11
N ASP A 165 21.86 -20.67 -20.31
CA ASP A 165 21.90 -21.71 -21.32
C ASP A 165 22.97 -22.77 -20.97
N LYS A 166 23.10 -23.80 -21.82
CA LYS A 166 24.09 -24.88 -21.63
C LYS A 166 25.55 -24.40 -21.63
N LYS A 167 25.82 -23.19 -22.11
CA LYS A 167 27.16 -22.58 -22.17
C LYS A 167 27.40 -21.62 -20.99
N GLY A 168 26.47 -21.55 -20.04
CA GLY A 168 26.54 -20.58 -18.93
C GLY A 168 26.21 -19.15 -19.34
N VAL A 169 25.74 -18.92 -20.57
CA VAL A 169 25.34 -17.60 -21.06
C VAL A 169 23.90 -17.34 -20.64
N ARG A 170 23.62 -16.13 -20.16
CA ARG A 170 22.28 -15.76 -19.71
C ARG A 170 21.29 -15.77 -20.88
N SER A 171 20.29 -16.65 -20.80
CA SER A 171 19.23 -16.80 -21.80
C SER A 171 18.19 -15.69 -21.70
N ASP A 172 17.30 -15.60 -22.69
CA ASP A 172 16.14 -14.69 -22.66
C ASP A 172 14.98 -15.21 -21.80
N LEU A 173 15.18 -16.34 -21.13
CA LEU A 173 14.17 -17.01 -20.32
C LEU A 173 14.34 -16.67 -18.84
N LEU A 174 13.22 -16.36 -18.21
CA LEU A 174 13.04 -16.12 -16.79
C LEU A 174 12.28 -17.29 -16.17
N LYS A 175 12.65 -17.66 -14.95
CA LYS A 175 11.91 -18.61 -14.12
C LYS A 175 11.57 -17.97 -12.78
N THR A 176 10.39 -18.26 -12.25
CA THR A 176 10.04 -17.87 -10.88
C THR A 176 10.92 -18.64 -9.91
N PHE A 177 11.75 -17.92 -9.16
CA PHE A 177 12.68 -18.44 -8.15
C PHE A 177 12.02 -18.50 -6.76
N ALA A 178 11.25 -17.48 -6.41
CA ALA A 178 10.53 -17.40 -5.14
C ALA A 178 9.20 -16.68 -5.34
N ARG A 179 8.20 -17.00 -4.52
CA ARG A 179 6.88 -16.35 -4.56
C ARG A 179 6.19 -16.39 -3.21
N SER A 180 5.57 -15.28 -2.86
CA SER A 180 4.82 -15.14 -1.61
C SER A 180 3.58 -16.05 -1.61
N GLY A 181 3.34 -16.75 -0.50
CA GLY A 181 2.14 -17.53 -0.24
C GLY A 181 2.15 -18.96 -0.81
N ASP A 182 3.23 -19.42 -1.43
CA ASP A 182 3.31 -20.75 -2.05
C ASP A 182 3.20 -21.89 -1.01
N ALA A 183 3.43 -21.61 0.28
CA ALA A 183 3.42 -22.65 1.30
C ALA A 183 2.03 -22.92 1.94
N HIS A 184 1.16 -21.92 2.16
CA HIS A 184 0.13 -22.03 3.23
C HIS A 184 -1.30 -21.56 2.87
N SER A 185 -1.59 -21.12 1.64
CA SER A 185 -2.96 -20.74 1.27
C SER A 185 -3.46 -21.56 0.07
N GLY A 186 -4.59 -22.25 0.22
CA GLY A 186 -5.22 -23.02 -0.87
C GLY A 186 -5.55 -22.15 -2.11
N ILE A 187 -5.62 -20.83 -1.95
CA ILE A 187 -5.81 -19.85 -3.03
C ILE A 187 -4.55 -19.74 -3.90
N THR A 188 -3.34 -19.91 -3.35
CA THR A 188 -2.07 -19.76 -4.07
C THR A 188 -1.77 -20.91 -5.03
N LYS A 189 -2.28 -22.12 -4.75
CA LYS A 189 -2.13 -23.28 -5.66
C LYS A 189 -2.61 -22.96 -7.07
N SER A 190 -3.71 -22.20 -7.21
CA SER A 190 -4.24 -21.79 -8.51
C SER A 190 -3.25 -20.93 -9.32
N ARG A 191 -2.56 -19.98 -8.67
CA ARG A 191 -1.60 -19.09 -9.33
C ARG A 191 -0.33 -19.82 -9.74
N TRP A 192 0.18 -20.70 -8.88
CA TRP A 192 1.35 -21.50 -9.20
C TRP A 192 1.07 -22.44 -10.37
N LEU A 193 -0.09 -23.10 -10.39
CA LEU A 193 -0.52 -23.93 -11.52
C LEU A 193 -0.64 -23.11 -12.81
N LEU A 194 -1.21 -21.91 -12.75
CA LEU A 194 -1.30 -21.01 -13.90
C LEU A 194 0.08 -20.57 -14.42
N ASP A 195 1.03 -20.32 -13.53
CA ASP A 195 2.41 -20.00 -13.91
C ASP A 195 3.09 -21.20 -14.57
N GLN A 196 2.92 -22.41 -14.05
CA GLN A 196 3.47 -23.63 -14.67
C GLN A 196 2.85 -23.91 -16.04
N GLN A 197 1.56 -23.61 -16.21
CA GLN A 197 0.86 -23.70 -17.48
C GLN A 197 1.23 -22.57 -18.45
N THR A 198 1.92 -21.53 -17.99
CA THR A 198 2.33 -20.42 -18.84
C THR A 198 3.68 -20.71 -19.48
N GLY A 199 3.73 -20.73 -20.81
CA GLY A 199 4.96 -20.93 -21.58
C GLY A 199 5.40 -22.40 -21.63
N ASP A 200 6.67 -22.61 -21.95
CA ASP A 200 7.30 -23.93 -21.95
C ASP A 200 7.77 -24.27 -20.52
N LYS A 201 6.94 -25.01 -19.78
CA LYS A 201 7.23 -25.49 -18.41
C LYS A 201 7.47 -24.36 -17.39
N GLY A 202 6.66 -23.30 -17.40
CA GLY A 202 6.78 -22.18 -16.46
C GLY A 202 7.95 -21.22 -16.74
N LYS A 203 8.57 -21.32 -17.92
CA LYS A 203 9.59 -20.38 -18.40
C LYS A 203 8.93 -19.22 -19.15
N LEU A 204 9.31 -18.00 -18.77
CA LEU A 204 8.81 -16.76 -19.35
C LEU A 204 9.90 -16.11 -20.19
N ASN A 205 9.57 -15.68 -21.39
CA ASN A 205 10.50 -14.91 -22.19
C ASN A 205 10.40 -13.42 -21.82
N TYR A 206 11.51 -12.80 -21.44
CA TYR A 206 11.48 -11.42 -20.95
C TYR A 206 11.01 -10.42 -22.02
N PHE A 207 11.39 -10.59 -23.28
CA PHE A 207 11.00 -9.67 -24.37
C PHE A 207 9.51 -9.75 -24.73
N LYS A 208 8.82 -10.83 -24.33
CA LYS A 208 7.35 -10.99 -24.48
C LYS A 208 6.54 -10.41 -23.32
N ASN A 209 7.18 -9.66 -22.42
CA ASN A 209 6.55 -9.01 -21.28
C ASN A 209 6.98 -7.55 -21.23
N THR A 210 6.04 -6.62 -21.44
CA THR A 210 6.33 -5.17 -21.52
C THR A 210 7.13 -4.68 -20.32
N ALA A 211 6.79 -5.12 -19.11
CA ALA A 211 7.48 -4.69 -17.90
C ALA A 211 8.98 -5.04 -17.93
N PHE A 212 9.33 -6.29 -18.24
CA PHE A 212 10.73 -6.74 -18.27
C PHE A 212 11.46 -6.12 -19.46
N LYS A 213 10.84 -6.14 -20.65
CA LYS A 213 11.40 -5.55 -21.86
C LYS A 213 11.75 -4.08 -21.63
N SER A 214 10.83 -3.29 -21.07
CA SER A 214 11.04 -1.86 -20.84
C SER A 214 12.17 -1.56 -19.85
N ILE A 215 12.53 -2.49 -18.95
CA ILE A 215 13.62 -2.28 -17.99
C ILE A 215 14.97 -2.68 -18.59
N ILE A 216 14.99 -3.62 -19.54
CA ILE A 216 16.24 -4.19 -20.10
C ILE A 216 16.63 -3.53 -21.43
N ASP A 217 15.64 -3.19 -22.25
CA ASP A 217 15.86 -2.74 -23.64
C ASP A 217 15.69 -1.20 -23.79
N GLU A 218 15.21 -0.48 -22.77
CA GLU A 218 15.10 0.99 -22.79
C GLU A 218 16.11 1.60 -21.80
N ASP A 219 17.07 2.39 -22.32
CA ASP A 219 18.23 2.89 -21.57
C ASP A 219 17.90 3.82 -20.38
N ASP A 220 16.67 4.34 -20.30
CA ASP A 220 16.25 5.32 -19.30
C ASP A 220 15.38 4.74 -18.17
N ARG A 221 15.11 3.43 -18.17
CA ARG A 221 14.15 2.82 -17.23
C ARG A 221 14.78 1.94 -16.18
N ARG A 222 14.66 2.37 -14.92
CA ARG A 222 15.11 1.60 -13.74
C ARG A 222 14.06 0.69 -13.15
N TYR A 223 12.82 0.79 -13.59
CA TYR A 223 11.68 0.05 -13.04
C TYR A 223 10.47 0.18 -13.98
N TYR A 224 9.46 -0.65 -13.75
CA TYR A 224 8.16 -0.55 -14.38
C TYR A 224 7.08 -0.48 -13.31
N LEU A 225 6.36 0.63 -13.22
CA LEU A 225 5.29 0.84 -12.24
C LEU A 225 4.02 1.24 -12.97
N GLN A 226 2.96 0.47 -12.80
CA GLN A 226 1.65 0.82 -13.34
C GLN A 226 0.52 0.47 -12.40
N ASN A 227 -0.29 1.48 -12.07
CA ASN A 227 -1.46 1.35 -11.19
C ASN A 227 -2.74 0.90 -11.91
N ASN A 228 -2.76 0.94 -13.25
CA ASN A 228 -3.89 0.49 -14.07
C ASN A 228 -3.39 -0.16 -15.37
N LEU A 229 -3.11 -1.46 -15.31
CA LEU A 229 -2.67 -2.26 -16.45
C LEU A 229 -3.79 -2.55 -17.43
N TYR A 230 -5.05 -2.57 -16.97
CA TYR A 230 -6.18 -2.83 -17.86
C TYR A 230 -6.31 -1.71 -18.91
N PHE A 231 -6.17 -0.45 -18.47
CA PHE A 231 -6.12 0.68 -19.39
C PHE A 231 -4.95 0.58 -20.38
N GLN A 232 -3.72 0.31 -19.91
CA GLN A 232 -2.55 0.15 -20.78
C GLN A 232 -2.73 -0.97 -21.81
N HIS A 233 -3.36 -2.07 -21.41
CA HIS A 233 -3.66 -3.17 -22.31
C HIS A 233 -4.71 -2.79 -23.36
N MET A 234 -5.75 -2.05 -22.95
CA MET A 234 -6.78 -1.56 -23.87
C MET A 234 -6.18 -0.68 -24.98
N VAL A 235 -5.19 0.16 -24.64
CA VAL A 235 -4.46 1.00 -25.60
C VAL A 235 -3.24 0.31 -26.24
N ARG A 236 -3.11 -1.02 -26.12
CA ARG A 236 -2.03 -1.85 -26.69
C ARG A 236 -0.61 -1.45 -26.23
N LEU A 237 -0.48 -0.83 -25.07
CA LEU A 237 0.79 -0.46 -24.46
C LEU A 237 1.28 -1.47 -23.40
N TYR A 238 0.49 -2.50 -23.10
CA TYR A 238 0.90 -3.57 -22.18
C TYR A 238 0.58 -4.97 -22.70
N GLU A 239 1.64 -5.77 -22.75
CA GLU A 239 1.64 -7.17 -23.12
C GLU A 239 2.30 -8.01 -22.03
N ASN A 240 1.75 -9.20 -21.81
CA ASN A 240 2.28 -10.19 -20.90
C ASN A 240 2.11 -11.58 -21.52
N GLN A 241 3.11 -12.44 -21.36
CA GLN A 241 3.07 -13.80 -21.89
C GLN A 241 1.96 -14.64 -21.23
N ASN A 242 1.70 -14.43 -19.94
CA ASN A 242 0.59 -15.07 -19.24
C ASN A 242 -0.75 -14.46 -19.68
N LYS A 243 -1.49 -15.11 -20.59
CA LYS A 243 -2.75 -14.58 -21.10
C LYS A 243 -3.84 -14.37 -20.04
N LYS A 244 -3.75 -15.04 -18.88
CA LYS A 244 -4.68 -14.94 -17.76
C LYS A 244 -4.27 -13.91 -16.70
N TRP A 245 -3.24 -13.10 -16.97
CA TRP A 245 -2.74 -12.09 -16.01
C TRP A 245 -3.84 -11.16 -15.45
N LYS A 246 -4.85 -10.83 -16.26
CA LYS A 246 -5.97 -9.93 -15.90
C LYS A 246 -6.82 -10.45 -14.73
N GLU A 247 -6.86 -11.76 -14.54
CA GLU A 247 -7.59 -12.40 -13.44
C GLU A 247 -6.81 -12.30 -12.12
N LEU A 248 -5.49 -12.17 -12.23
CA LEU A 248 -4.54 -12.24 -11.12
C LEU A 248 -4.24 -10.85 -10.55
N TYR A 249 -4.04 -9.85 -11.41
CA TYR A 249 -3.67 -8.51 -10.99
C TYR A 249 -4.12 -7.43 -12.00
N ARG A 250 -4.19 -6.19 -11.52
CA ARG A 250 -4.53 -4.99 -12.31
C ARG A 250 -3.49 -3.90 -12.21
N ALA A 251 -2.53 -4.07 -11.31
CA ALA A 251 -1.41 -3.17 -11.10
C ALA A 251 -0.15 -3.98 -10.78
N THR A 252 0.99 -3.44 -11.17
CA THR A 252 2.28 -4.07 -10.94
C THR A 252 3.36 -3.01 -10.68
N LEU A 253 4.32 -3.39 -9.84
CA LEU A 253 5.60 -2.73 -9.67
C LEU A 253 6.68 -3.78 -9.88
N VAL A 254 7.51 -3.58 -10.89
CA VAL A 254 8.64 -4.45 -11.24
C VAL A 254 9.92 -3.64 -11.12
N VAL A 255 10.89 -4.16 -10.39
CA VAL A 255 12.23 -3.58 -10.27
C VAL A 255 13.29 -4.63 -10.59
N PRO A 256 14.39 -4.26 -11.24
CA PRO A 256 15.48 -5.19 -11.52
C PRO A 256 16.21 -5.56 -10.23
N ILE A 257 16.67 -6.79 -10.17
CA ILE A 257 17.56 -7.30 -9.12
C ILE A 257 18.98 -7.19 -9.68
N THR A 258 19.69 -6.14 -9.28
CA THR A 258 21.02 -5.81 -9.77
C THR A 258 21.81 -5.02 -8.72
N LEU A 259 23.14 -5.02 -8.86
CA LEU A 259 24.06 -4.14 -8.12
C LEU A 259 24.31 -2.81 -8.86
N ALA A 260 23.87 -2.69 -10.12
CA ALA A 260 23.96 -1.47 -10.90
C ALA A 260 23.23 -0.32 -10.20
N ASN A 261 23.87 0.84 -10.15
CA ASN A 261 23.30 2.04 -9.52
C ASN A 261 22.73 3.01 -10.54
N ASN A 262 23.21 2.95 -11.78
CA ASN A 262 22.78 3.81 -12.87
C ASN A 262 21.87 3.08 -13.86
N SER A 263 21.06 3.81 -14.63
CA SER A 263 20.08 3.21 -15.56
C SER A 263 20.72 2.63 -16.80
N ASP A 264 21.75 3.29 -17.31
CA ASP A 264 22.60 2.87 -18.44
C ASP A 264 23.37 1.58 -18.14
N GLU A 265 23.60 1.26 -16.87
CA GLU A 265 24.19 0.01 -16.43
C GLU A 265 23.17 -1.15 -16.39
N ILE A 266 21.86 -0.88 -16.45
CA ILE A 266 20.81 -1.91 -16.32
C ILE A 266 20.58 -2.54 -17.69
N ASN A 267 21.02 -3.78 -17.85
CA ASN A 267 20.82 -4.54 -19.06
C ASN A 267 20.82 -6.04 -18.74
N LYS A 268 20.67 -6.88 -19.77
CA LYS A 268 20.57 -8.34 -19.59
C LYS A 268 21.78 -8.93 -18.88
N SER A 269 22.99 -8.39 -19.05
CA SER A 269 24.21 -8.95 -18.43
C SER A 269 24.37 -8.54 -16.96
N THR A 270 23.84 -7.39 -16.56
CA THR A 270 23.96 -6.86 -15.19
C THR A 270 22.78 -7.19 -14.27
N VAL A 271 21.63 -7.59 -14.83
CA VAL A 271 20.42 -7.91 -14.08
C VAL A 271 20.31 -9.41 -13.81
N ALA A 272 20.35 -9.81 -12.53
CA ALA A 272 20.17 -11.21 -12.13
C ALA A 272 18.72 -11.70 -12.32
N GLY A 273 17.76 -10.78 -12.23
CA GLY A 273 16.35 -11.07 -12.29
C GLY A 273 15.47 -9.86 -11.98
N PHE A 274 14.22 -10.12 -11.60
CA PHE A 274 13.22 -9.08 -11.31
C PHE A 274 12.47 -9.41 -10.03
N LEU A 275 12.27 -8.38 -9.21
CA LEU A 275 11.30 -8.39 -8.12
C LEU A 275 9.98 -7.84 -8.66
N CYS A 276 8.94 -8.65 -8.63
CA CYS A 276 7.61 -8.33 -9.14
C CYS A 276 6.63 -8.23 -7.99
N ILE A 277 5.91 -7.12 -7.88
CA ILE A 277 4.93 -6.85 -6.84
C ILE A 277 3.59 -6.52 -7.52
N ASP A 278 2.62 -7.41 -7.37
CA ASP A 278 1.36 -7.36 -8.10
C ASP A 278 0.17 -7.22 -7.15
N ASN A 279 -0.84 -6.43 -7.51
CA ASN A 279 -2.10 -6.40 -6.77
C ASN A 279 -3.31 -6.08 -7.66
N LYS A 280 -4.52 -6.22 -7.10
CA LYS A 280 -5.78 -5.97 -7.83
C LYS A 280 -6.28 -4.52 -7.79
N LYS A 281 -5.71 -3.64 -6.95
CA LYS A 281 -6.27 -2.30 -6.67
C LYS A 281 -5.34 -1.12 -7.02
N GLY A 282 -4.11 -1.37 -7.45
CA GLY A 282 -3.08 -0.34 -7.62
C GLY A 282 -2.64 0.27 -6.31
N ARG A 283 -2.59 1.61 -6.29
CA ARG A 283 -2.15 2.45 -5.15
C ARG A 283 -0.68 2.26 -4.77
N PHE A 284 0.15 1.85 -5.72
CA PHE A 284 1.58 2.01 -5.58
C PHE A 284 1.91 3.51 -5.62
N ASP A 285 2.27 4.05 -4.47
CA ASP A 285 2.83 5.39 -4.34
C ASP A 285 4.26 5.39 -4.89
N ARG A 286 4.55 6.28 -5.85
CA ARG A 286 5.84 6.27 -6.54
C ARG A 286 7.01 6.56 -5.59
N ALA A 287 6.85 7.42 -4.59
CA ALA A 287 7.96 7.74 -3.68
C ALA A 287 8.21 6.59 -2.71
N ILE A 288 7.15 6.09 -2.07
CA ILE A 288 7.26 5.09 -1.01
C ILE A 288 7.44 3.68 -1.58
N ALA A 289 6.55 3.25 -2.47
CA ALA A 289 6.55 1.85 -2.93
C ALA A 289 7.80 1.53 -3.75
N LEU A 290 8.20 2.44 -4.65
CA LEU A 290 9.39 2.23 -5.49
C LEU A 290 10.67 2.18 -4.66
N GLN A 291 10.88 3.14 -3.76
CA GLN A 291 12.10 3.20 -2.95
C GLN A 291 12.24 1.91 -2.11
N ASN A 292 11.16 1.45 -1.50
CA ASN A 292 11.17 0.22 -0.74
C ASN A 292 11.39 -1.00 -1.63
N ALA A 293 10.76 -1.06 -2.82
CA ALA A 293 10.99 -2.16 -3.76
C ALA A 293 12.45 -2.24 -4.22
N MET A 294 13.09 -1.10 -4.50
CA MET A 294 14.52 -1.05 -4.86
C MET A 294 15.42 -1.55 -3.72
N ASN A 295 15.14 -1.16 -2.47
CA ASN A 295 15.88 -1.67 -1.30
C ASN A 295 15.70 -3.18 -1.14
N PHE A 296 14.47 -3.67 -1.32
CA PHE A 296 14.13 -5.08 -1.29
C PHE A 296 14.81 -5.88 -2.42
N ALA A 297 14.93 -5.30 -3.61
CA ALA A 297 15.65 -5.90 -4.72
C ALA A 297 17.15 -6.07 -4.43
N LYS A 298 17.77 -5.11 -3.73
CA LYS A 298 19.18 -5.24 -3.27
C LYS A 298 19.36 -6.39 -2.26
N ILE A 299 18.42 -6.55 -1.33
CA ILE A 299 18.41 -7.67 -0.39
C ILE A 299 18.27 -9.00 -1.14
N ALA A 300 17.31 -9.09 -2.07
CA ALA A 300 17.13 -10.26 -2.92
C ALA A 300 18.39 -10.57 -3.75
N CYS A 301 19.08 -9.54 -4.25
CA CYS A 301 20.34 -9.68 -4.98
C CYS A 301 21.42 -10.34 -4.13
N ALA A 302 21.62 -9.88 -2.89
CA ALA A 302 22.58 -10.47 -1.96
C ALA A 302 22.27 -11.96 -1.67
N ILE A 303 20.99 -12.29 -1.44
CA ILE A 303 20.56 -13.67 -1.20
C ILE A 303 20.80 -14.55 -2.44
N ILE A 304 20.46 -14.07 -3.64
CA ILE A 304 20.66 -14.83 -4.88
C ILE A 304 22.15 -15.05 -5.16
N ILE A 305 23.01 -14.06 -4.92
CA ILE A 305 24.46 -14.21 -5.13
C ILE A 305 25.03 -15.26 -4.17
N HIS A 306 24.58 -15.29 -2.92
CA HIS A 306 25.13 -16.21 -1.91
C HIS A 306 24.53 -17.63 -1.98
N PHE A 307 23.25 -17.77 -2.33
CA PHE A 307 22.54 -19.06 -2.26
C PHE A 307 22.00 -19.55 -3.62
N GLY A 308 22.02 -18.73 -4.66
CA GLY A 308 21.39 -19.04 -5.94
C GLY A 308 22.09 -20.14 -6.74
N HIS A 309 23.38 -20.37 -6.50
CA HIS A 309 24.16 -21.37 -7.25
C HIS A 309 23.64 -22.79 -7.05
N SER A 310 23.30 -23.20 -5.84
CA SER A 310 22.81 -24.57 -5.56
C SER A 310 21.44 -24.87 -6.18
N ARG A 311 20.55 -23.88 -6.27
CA ARG A 311 19.15 -24.08 -6.68
C ARG A 311 18.93 -24.04 -8.20
N LEU A 312 19.86 -23.44 -8.94
CA LEU A 312 19.78 -23.38 -10.41
C LEU A 312 20.22 -24.69 -11.07
N ASP A 313 21.19 -25.38 -10.45
CA ASP A 313 21.78 -26.61 -10.99
C ASP A 313 20.85 -27.83 -10.85
N ASP A 314 20.02 -27.89 -9.80
CA ASP A 314 19.09 -29.01 -9.54
C ASP A 314 17.92 -29.12 -10.53
N THR A 315 17.78 -28.19 -11.48
CA THR A 315 16.68 -28.19 -12.45
C THR A 315 17.08 -28.70 -13.84
N GLY A 316 18.29 -29.28 -13.95
CA GLY A 316 18.83 -29.90 -15.16
C GLY A 316 18.31 -31.32 -15.49
N GLY A 317 17.25 -31.80 -14.81
CA GLY A 317 16.56 -33.06 -15.10
C GLY A 317 15.48 -32.96 -16.17
#